data_AF-N2B838-F1
#
_entry.id   AF-N2B838-F1
#
_cell.length_a   1.000
_cell.length_b   1.000
_cell.length_c   1.000
_cell.angle_alpha   90.00
_cell.angle_beta   90.00
_cell.angle_gamma   90.00
#
_symmetry.space_group_name_H-M   'P 1'
#
loop_
_entity.id
_entity.type
_entity.pdbx_description
1 polymer ?
#
loop_
_entity_poly.entity_id
_entity_poly.type
_entity_poly.pdbx_seq_one_letter_code
_entity_poly.pdbx_strand_id
1 'polypeptide(L)'
;MAKNLALFIDCDRLEAAFMTLIFDYLQNEGYNICVKRAYITKDNLDLWYSQLDRHYFRISIGNSQANNNMRLSVDVSKALYSGNYDSIAIASNYREFGVLASEVRTKGLEALCFYQFSKGNEAFLKRAYNIIYNLEPKNVSEQSSEMTSTGDMLDIFASALEGLDTQTLGEKIGDQTTSAKTTTRKPRMIKSTKATSTKATAKKK
;
A
#
# COMPACT_ATOMS: atom_id res chain seq x y z
N MET A 1 25.25 -8.86 8.97
CA MET A 1 24.40 -8.43 10.09
C MET A 1 23.25 -7.60 9.52
N ALA A 2 22.05 -7.66 10.10
CA ALA A 2 20.91 -6.85 9.66
C ALA A 2 21.19 -5.36 9.91
N LYS A 3 20.92 -4.50 8.93
CA LYS A 3 21.12 -3.05 9.03
C LYS A 3 20.03 -2.43 9.91
N ASN A 4 20.40 -1.68 10.92
CA ASN A 4 19.47 -0.96 11.80
C ASN A 4 18.86 0.24 11.06
N LEU A 5 17.53 0.30 11.01
CA LEU A 5 16.80 1.29 10.23
C LEU A 5 15.79 2.07 11.09
N ALA A 6 15.73 3.39 10.89
CA ALA A 6 14.67 4.24 11.40
C ALA A 6 13.66 4.58 10.29
N LEU A 7 12.38 4.29 10.51
CA LEU A 7 11.30 4.49 9.55
C LEU A 7 10.37 5.64 9.98
N PHE A 8 10.20 6.60 9.07
CA PHE A 8 9.31 7.75 9.23
C PHE A 8 8.29 7.77 8.08
N ILE A 9 7.00 7.74 8.42
CA ILE A 9 5.90 7.71 7.44
C ILE A 9 5.08 8.98 7.53
N ASP A 10 4.93 9.65 6.40
CA ASP A 10 4.02 10.76 6.18
C ASP A 10 2.69 10.22 5.66
N CYS A 11 1.78 9.93 6.58
CA CYS A 11 0.52 9.24 6.29
C CYS A 11 -0.45 10.07 5.45
N ASP A 12 -0.27 11.40 5.42
CA ASP A 12 -1.14 12.28 4.65
C ASP A 12 -0.70 12.42 3.19
N ARG A 13 0.51 11.95 2.85
CA ARG A 13 1.05 11.94 1.49
C ARG A 13 0.96 10.59 0.79
N LEU A 14 0.59 9.56 1.54
CA LEU A 14 0.53 8.17 1.08
C LEU A 14 -0.85 7.58 1.35
N GLU A 15 -1.14 6.46 0.72
CA GLU A 15 -2.33 5.66 1.03
C GLU A 15 -1.94 4.51 1.95
N ALA A 16 -2.78 4.26 2.96
CA ALA A 16 -2.59 3.20 3.94
C ALA A 16 -2.43 1.82 3.27
N ALA A 17 -3.07 1.58 2.12
CA ALA A 17 -2.96 0.32 1.38
C ALA A 17 -1.50 -0.10 1.09
N PHE A 18 -0.56 0.84 1.01
CA PHE A 18 0.83 0.56 0.69
C PHE A 18 1.72 0.21 1.89
N MET A 19 1.20 0.23 3.11
CA MET A 19 1.98 -0.08 4.32
C MET A 19 2.63 -1.46 4.25
N THR A 20 1.90 -2.47 3.78
CA THR A 20 2.42 -3.84 3.65
C THR A 20 3.65 -3.89 2.73
N LEU A 21 3.61 -3.19 1.60
CA LEU A 21 4.72 -3.16 0.65
C LEU A 21 6.00 -2.55 1.24
N ILE A 22 5.87 -1.55 2.11
CA ILE A 22 7.01 -0.96 2.84
C ILE A 22 7.66 -2.02 3.71
N PHE A 23 6.87 -2.76 4.50
CA PHE A 23 7.39 -3.78 5.39
C PHE A 23 7.96 -4.99 4.64
N ASP A 24 7.29 -5.46 3.59
CA ASP A 24 7.76 -6.57 2.77
C ASP A 24 9.13 -6.24 2.16
N TYR A 25 9.29 -5.04 1.58
CA TYR A 25 10.57 -4.60 1.06
C TYR A 25 11.64 -4.59 2.15
N LEU A 26 11.36 -3.95 3.30
CA LEU A 26 12.34 -3.84 4.38
C LEU A 26 12.75 -5.20 4.94
N GLN A 27 11.81 -6.13 5.06
CA GLN A 27 12.07 -7.49 5.51
C GLN A 27 12.91 -8.29 4.49
N ASN A 28 12.57 -8.20 3.21
CA ASN A 28 13.26 -8.91 2.14
C ASN A 28 14.72 -8.44 1.98
N GLU A 29 14.97 -7.15 2.19
CA GLU A 29 16.32 -6.57 2.16
C GLU A 29 17.09 -6.74 3.49
N GLY A 30 16.48 -7.40 4.50
CA GLY A 30 17.14 -7.75 5.76
C GLY A 30 17.36 -6.55 6.70
N TYR A 31 16.52 -5.52 6.64
CA TYR A 31 16.57 -4.40 7.58
C TYR A 31 15.97 -4.78 8.93
N ASN A 32 16.62 -4.33 10.00
CA ASN A 32 16.07 -4.35 11.35
C ASN A 32 15.43 -2.98 11.66
N ILE A 33 14.10 -2.91 11.69
CA ILE A 33 13.38 -1.65 11.91
C ILE A 33 13.35 -1.31 13.40
N CYS A 34 14.26 -0.44 13.83
CA CYS A 34 14.43 -0.07 15.24
C CYS A 34 13.46 1.01 15.71
N VAL A 35 13.03 1.91 14.81
CA VAL A 35 12.08 3.00 15.12
C VAL A 35 11.04 3.10 14.03
N LYS A 36 9.79 3.30 14.44
CA LYS A 36 8.62 3.47 13.57
C LYS A 36 7.85 4.70 14.03
N ARG A 37 7.80 5.74 13.22
CA ARG A 37 7.01 6.95 13.49
C ARG A 37 6.11 7.28 12.32
N ALA A 38 4.89 7.67 12.65
CA ALA A 38 3.89 8.08 11.69
C ALA A 38 3.41 9.50 12.01
N TYR A 39 3.27 10.32 10.99
CA TYR A 39 2.82 11.70 11.08
C TYR A 39 1.54 11.82 10.26
N ILE A 40 0.48 12.26 10.92
CA ILE A 40 -0.87 12.19 10.35
C ILE A 40 -1.73 13.34 10.85
N THR A 41 -2.58 13.88 9.99
CA THR A 41 -3.61 14.83 10.39
C THR A 41 -4.81 14.08 10.96
N LYS A 42 -5.58 14.77 11.81
CA LYS A 42 -6.76 14.16 12.45
C LYS A 42 -7.74 13.57 11.43
N ASP A 43 -7.89 14.19 10.27
CA ASP A 43 -8.85 13.80 9.23
C ASP A 43 -8.51 12.46 8.56
N ASN A 44 -7.24 12.07 8.56
CA ASN A 44 -6.78 10.82 7.95
C ASN A 44 -6.56 9.69 8.97
N LEU A 45 -6.69 9.95 10.28
CA LEU A 45 -6.32 9.01 11.33
C LEU A 45 -7.09 7.69 11.22
N ASP A 46 -8.40 7.75 11.00
CA ASP A 46 -9.26 6.56 10.98
C ASP A 46 -8.88 5.59 9.85
N LEU A 47 -8.40 6.11 8.72
CA LEU A 47 -7.96 5.30 7.58
C LEU A 47 -6.68 4.51 7.87
N TRP A 48 -5.80 5.05 8.73
CA TRP A 48 -4.48 4.49 9.03
C TRP A 48 -4.41 3.75 10.36
N TYR A 49 -5.30 4.05 11.31
CA TYR A 49 -5.16 3.64 12.71
C TYR A 49 -4.94 2.13 12.86
N SER A 50 -5.77 1.32 12.21
CA SER A 50 -5.68 -0.15 12.30
C SER A 50 -4.33 -0.71 11.84
N GLN A 51 -3.71 -0.12 10.82
CA GLN A 51 -2.40 -0.54 10.34
C GLN A 51 -1.28 -0.02 11.23
N LEU A 52 -1.35 1.24 11.64
CA LEU A 52 -0.36 1.84 12.54
C LEU A 52 -0.29 1.10 13.87
N ASP A 53 -1.44 0.76 14.44
CA ASP A 53 -1.56 -0.02 15.67
C ASP A 53 -0.99 -1.44 15.51
N ARG A 54 -1.35 -2.15 14.43
CA ARG A 54 -0.83 -3.48 14.12
C ARG A 54 0.69 -3.53 14.05
N HIS A 55 1.33 -2.48 13.55
CA HIS A 55 2.78 -2.40 13.40
C HIS A 55 3.49 -1.65 14.54
N TYR A 56 2.76 -1.28 15.61
CA TYR A 56 3.24 -0.59 16.81
C TYR A 56 3.95 0.74 16.50
N PHE A 57 3.36 1.55 15.62
CA PHE A 57 3.89 2.88 15.33
C PHE A 57 3.69 3.85 16.51
N ARG A 58 4.70 4.69 16.74
CA ARG A 58 4.48 5.92 17.50
C ARG A 58 3.80 6.95 16.58
N ILE A 59 2.54 7.25 16.87
CA ILE A 59 1.72 8.17 16.07
C ILE A 59 1.89 9.60 16.59
N SER A 60 2.19 10.54 15.69
CA SER A 60 2.14 12.00 15.94
C SER A 60 0.97 12.59 15.17
N ILE A 61 -0.03 13.09 15.91
CA ILE A 61 -1.18 13.77 15.31
C ILE A 61 -0.88 15.26 15.25
N GLY A 62 -0.88 15.81 14.05
CA GLY A 62 -0.70 17.24 13.77
C GLY A 62 -2.00 17.92 13.38
N ASN A 63 -2.03 19.24 13.59
CA ASN A 63 -3.18 20.08 13.19
C ASN A 63 -3.11 20.50 11.70
N SER A 64 -1.98 20.26 11.03
CA SER A 64 -1.78 20.59 9.62
C SER A 64 -0.61 19.79 9.03
N GLN A 65 -0.58 19.71 7.70
CA GLN A 65 0.55 19.15 6.93
C GLN A 65 1.88 19.82 7.29
N ALA A 66 1.91 21.15 7.37
CA ALA A 66 3.12 21.88 7.70
C ALA A 66 3.66 21.51 9.10
N ASN A 67 2.77 21.30 10.08
CA ASN A 67 3.14 20.84 11.42
C ASN A 67 3.74 19.43 11.38
N ASN A 68 3.13 18.51 10.62
CA ASN A 68 3.64 17.14 10.44
C ASN A 68 5.00 17.14 9.75
N ASN A 69 5.17 17.92 8.67
CA ASN A 69 6.43 18.06 7.96
C ASN A 69 7.56 18.55 8.87
N MET A 70 7.29 19.56 9.70
CA MET A 70 8.26 20.07 10.67
C MET A 70 8.62 19.01 11.71
N ARG A 71 7.63 18.32 12.30
CA ARG A 71 7.88 17.28 13.32
C ARG A 71 8.65 16.10 12.75
N LEU A 72 8.30 15.64 11.55
CA LEU A 72 9.03 14.60 10.82
C LEU A 72 10.47 15.03 10.60
N SER A 73 10.70 16.24 10.10
CA SER A 73 12.04 16.78 9.86
C SER A 73 12.89 16.81 11.13
N VAL A 74 12.30 17.24 12.25
CA VAL A 74 12.98 17.26 13.56
C VAL A 74 13.32 15.86 14.03
N ASP A 75 12.41 14.89 13.89
CA ASP A 75 12.65 13.52 14.35
C ASP A 75 13.63 12.77 13.45
N VAL A 76 13.63 13.00 12.14
CA VAL A 76 14.67 12.52 11.22
C VAL A 76 16.02 13.09 11.62
N SER A 77 16.09 14.39 11.91
CA SER A 77 17.32 15.03 12.38
C SER A 77 17.81 14.42 13.70
N LYS A 78 16.91 14.15 14.65
CA LYS A 78 17.26 13.47 15.90
C LYS A 78 17.77 12.05 15.65
N ALA A 79 17.17 11.30 14.73
CA ALA A 79 17.66 9.97 14.38
C ALA A 79 19.04 10.03 13.72
N LEU A 80 19.29 11.04 12.90
CA LEU A 80 20.60 11.25 12.27
C LEU A 80 21.70 11.60 13.28
N TYR A 81 21.43 12.48 14.24
CA TYR A 81 22.45 13.03 15.14
C TYR A 81 22.58 12.31 16.49
N SER A 82 21.56 11.57 16.91
CA SER A 82 21.51 10.92 18.23
C SER A 82 21.11 9.45 18.16
N GLY A 83 20.75 8.96 16.97
CA GLY A 83 20.44 7.56 16.75
C GLY A 83 21.70 6.71 16.51
N ASN A 84 21.51 5.40 16.61
CA ASN A 84 22.50 4.42 16.19
C ASN A 84 21.86 3.56 15.09
N TYR A 85 21.84 4.11 13.88
CA TYR A 85 21.20 3.51 12.70
C TYR A 85 22.18 3.50 11.54
N ASP A 86 22.09 2.45 10.72
CA ASP A 86 22.83 2.35 9.46
C ASP A 86 22.06 3.05 8.33
N SER A 87 20.72 3.08 8.46
CA SER A 87 19.82 3.57 7.41
C SER A 87 18.65 4.37 7.98
N ILE A 88 18.17 5.37 7.23
CA ILE A 88 16.98 6.16 7.52
C ILE A 88 16.03 6.10 6.33
N ALA A 89 14.80 5.63 6.57
CA ALA A 89 13.75 5.58 5.57
C ALA A 89 12.69 6.66 5.80
N ILE A 90 12.38 7.40 4.72
CA ILE A 90 11.30 8.37 4.68
C ILE A 90 10.26 7.89 3.66
N ALA A 91 9.07 7.55 4.13
CA ALA A 91 7.94 7.24 3.27
C ALA A 91 7.09 8.51 3.08
N SER A 92 7.29 9.21 1.96
CA SER A 92 6.55 10.43 1.62
C SER A 92 6.79 10.82 0.15
N ASN A 93 5.83 11.54 -0.42
CA ASN A 93 5.96 12.24 -1.70
C ASN A 93 6.38 13.72 -1.54
N TYR A 94 6.59 14.21 -0.32
CA TYR A 94 6.98 15.59 -0.06
C TYR A 94 8.45 15.83 -0.45
N ARG A 95 8.64 16.57 -1.54
CA ARG A 95 9.94 16.79 -2.20
C ARG A 95 10.98 17.40 -1.27
N GLU A 96 10.57 18.26 -0.37
CA GLU A 96 11.45 19.04 0.49
C GLU A 96 12.19 18.15 1.52
N PHE A 97 11.70 16.94 1.79
CA PHE A 97 12.46 15.95 2.57
C PHE A 97 13.71 15.43 1.86
N GLY A 98 13.87 15.67 0.55
CA GLY A 98 15.10 15.36 -0.18
C GLY A 98 16.33 16.09 0.38
N VAL A 99 16.15 17.26 1.03
CA VAL A 99 17.24 17.94 1.73
C VAL A 99 17.71 17.12 2.93
N LEU A 100 16.78 16.56 3.71
CA LEU A 100 17.12 15.66 4.83
C LEU A 100 17.83 14.40 4.32
N ALA A 101 17.33 13.80 3.24
CA ALA A 101 17.94 12.62 2.64
C ALA A 101 19.38 12.86 2.18
N SER A 102 19.64 14.05 1.63
CA SER A 102 20.99 14.47 1.24
C SER A 102 21.90 14.58 2.46
N GLU A 103 21.42 15.16 3.56
CA GLU A 103 22.19 15.27 4.81
C GLU A 103 22.46 13.89 5.45
N VAL A 104 21.48 12.98 5.43
CA VAL A 104 21.65 11.58 5.86
C VAL A 104 22.80 10.92 5.10
N ARG A 105 22.84 11.11 3.76
CA ARG A 105 23.91 10.59 2.90
C ARG A 105 25.27 11.19 3.20
N THR A 106 25.33 12.50 3.44
CA THR A 106 26.59 13.18 3.77
C THR A 106 27.18 12.70 5.09
N LYS A 107 26.35 12.22 6.02
CA LYS A 107 26.79 11.54 7.26
C LYS A 107 27.21 10.08 7.07
N GLY A 108 27.14 9.55 5.85
CA GLY A 108 27.51 8.17 5.52
C GLY A 108 26.43 7.13 5.82
N LEU A 109 25.20 7.57 6.13
CA LEU A 109 24.06 6.67 6.32
C LEU A 109 23.32 6.46 4.99
N GLU A 110 22.62 5.35 4.89
CA GLU A 110 21.78 5.04 3.74
C GLU A 110 20.41 5.72 3.86
N ALA A 111 20.06 6.56 2.90
CA ALA A 111 18.77 7.21 2.80
C ALA A 111 17.84 6.42 1.85
N LEU A 112 16.70 5.96 2.37
CA LEU A 112 15.67 5.26 1.62
C LEU A 112 14.42 6.15 1.46
N CYS A 113 13.80 6.12 0.29
CA CYS A 113 12.51 6.75 0.04
C CYS A 113 11.48 5.72 -0.41
N PHE A 114 10.35 5.65 0.30
CA PHE A 114 9.15 4.97 -0.21
C PHE A 114 8.18 6.04 -0.73
N TYR A 115 7.80 5.95 -1.99
CA TYR A 115 6.98 6.98 -2.63
C TYR A 115 5.91 6.35 -3.52
N GLN A 116 4.80 7.08 -3.70
CA GLN A 116 3.80 6.75 -4.72
C GLN A 116 4.18 7.42 -6.04
N PHE A 117 4.37 6.65 -7.11
CA PHE A 117 4.80 7.20 -8.39
C PHE A 117 3.84 8.26 -8.95
N SER A 118 2.52 8.02 -8.88
CA SER A 118 1.49 8.97 -9.33
C SER A 118 1.54 10.36 -8.67
N LYS A 119 2.16 10.46 -7.49
CA LYS A 119 2.28 11.71 -6.71
C LYS A 119 3.72 12.20 -6.58
N GLY A 120 4.69 11.50 -7.17
CA GLY A 120 6.12 11.68 -6.93
C GLY A 120 6.88 12.31 -8.08
N ASN A 121 8.11 12.75 -7.80
CA ASN A 121 9.07 13.14 -8.83
C ASN A 121 10.29 12.23 -8.74
N GLU A 122 10.24 11.10 -9.45
CA GLU A 122 11.27 10.06 -9.39
C GLU A 122 12.67 10.60 -9.71
N ALA A 123 12.79 11.46 -10.73
CA ALA A 123 14.07 12.05 -11.14
C ALA A 123 14.71 12.91 -10.03
N PHE A 124 13.90 13.60 -9.23
CA PHE A 124 14.39 14.31 -8.05
C PHE A 124 14.76 13.32 -6.93
N LEU A 125 13.91 12.35 -6.64
CA LEU A 125 14.13 11.39 -5.55
C LEU A 125 15.40 10.56 -5.77
N LYS A 126 15.67 10.10 -7.00
CA LYS A 126 16.91 9.38 -7.37
C LYS A 126 18.18 10.19 -7.10
N ARG A 127 18.10 11.52 -7.16
CA ARG A 127 19.25 12.39 -6.87
C ARG A 127 19.44 12.61 -5.36
N ALA A 128 18.34 12.62 -4.60
CA ALA A 128 18.35 12.92 -3.17
C ALA A 128 18.65 11.69 -2.29
N TYR A 129 18.13 10.51 -2.65
CA TYR A 129 18.20 9.28 -1.84
C TYR A 129 19.19 8.26 -2.43
N ASN A 130 19.68 7.32 -1.61
CA ASN A 130 20.45 6.17 -2.11
C ASN A 130 19.53 5.17 -2.81
N ILE A 131 18.38 4.92 -2.18
CA ILE A 131 17.41 3.93 -2.60
C ILE A 131 16.05 4.61 -2.67
N ILE A 132 15.33 4.37 -3.76
CA ILE A 132 13.94 4.76 -3.89
C ILE A 132 13.12 3.52 -4.26
N TYR A 133 11.95 3.40 -3.65
CA TYR A 133 11.03 2.30 -3.89
C TYR A 133 9.65 2.85 -4.24
N ASN A 134 9.19 2.53 -5.45
CA ASN A 134 7.84 2.86 -5.88
C ASN A 134 6.86 1.90 -5.23
N LEU A 135 5.89 2.45 -4.50
CA LEU A 135 4.82 1.71 -3.84
C LEU A 135 3.71 1.28 -4.81
N GLU A 136 3.61 1.93 -5.96
CA GLU A 136 2.63 1.56 -6.98
C GLU A 136 3.12 0.37 -7.79
N PRO A 137 2.23 -0.60 -8.10
CA PRO A 137 2.59 -1.71 -8.96
C PRO A 137 3.04 -1.16 -10.32
N LYS A 138 4.19 -1.65 -10.81
CA LYS A 138 4.60 -1.37 -12.18
C LYS A 138 3.56 -2.04 -13.10
N ASN A 139 2.86 -1.25 -13.89
CA ASN A 139 2.08 -1.81 -14.99
C ASN A 139 3.08 -2.58 -15.87
N VAL A 140 2.84 -3.87 -16.06
CA VAL A 140 3.70 -4.79 -16.82
C VAL A 140 3.79 -4.41 -18.32
N SER A 141 3.20 -3.30 -18.74
CA SER A 141 3.17 -2.81 -20.11
C SER A 141 4.46 -2.13 -20.61
N GLU A 142 5.48 -1.93 -19.76
CA GLU A 142 6.75 -1.30 -20.17
C GLU A 142 7.96 -2.24 -20.15
N GLN A 143 7.74 -3.56 -20.03
CA GLN A 143 8.78 -4.58 -20.23
C GLN A 143 8.27 -5.73 -21.11
N SER A 144 8.06 -5.44 -22.39
CA SER A 144 7.98 -6.46 -23.44
C SER A 144 8.39 -5.86 -24.79
N SER A 145 9.67 -5.49 -24.92
CA SER A 145 10.32 -5.44 -26.24
C SER A 145 10.87 -6.81 -26.65
N GLU A 146 10.12 -7.87 -26.35
CA GLU A 146 10.17 -9.15 -27.06
C GLU A 146 8.72 -9.58 -27.26
N MET A 147 8.30 -9.45 -28.51
CA MET A 147 6.96 -9.67 -29.00
C MET A 147 6.78 -11.18 -29.23
N THR A 148 6.18 -11.89 -28.28
CA THR A 148 5.41 -13.10 -28.61
C THR A 148 3.98 -12.65 -28.87
N SER A 149 3.61 -12.68 -30.14
CA SER A 149 2.29 -12.28 -30.62
C SER A 149 1.22 -13.14 -29.94
N THR A 150 0.14 -12.53 -29.48
CA THR A 150 -1.06 -13.24 -29.00
C THR A 150 -1.65 -14.23 -30.01
N GLY A 151 -1.24 -14.17 -31.28
CA GLY A 151 -1.55 -15.17 -32.30
C GLY A 151 -0.94 -16.55 -31.99
N ASP A 152 0.28 -16.60 -31.44
CA ASP A 152 0.99 -17.86 -31.23
C ASP A 152 0.33 -18.73 -30.13
N MET A 153 -0.29 -18.11 -29.12
CA MET A 153 -1.01 -18.85 -28.08
C MET A 153 -2.33 -19.46 -28.58
N LEU A 154 -3.01 -18.80 -29.52
CA LEU A 154 -4.25 -19.34 -30.08
C LEU A 154 -3.98 -20.52 -31.03
N ASP A 155 -2.88 -20.46 -31.79
CA ASP A 155 -2.47 -21.56 -32.66
C ASP A 155 -1.97 -22.78 -31.87
N ILE A 156 -1.29 -22.57 -30.74
CA ILE A 156 -0.92 -23.65 -29.82
C ILE A 156 -2.17 -24.28 -29.19
N PHE A 157 -3.17 -23.48 -28.83
CA PHE A 157 -4.43 -24.00 -28.26
C PHE A 157 -5.26 -24.75 -29.31
N ALA A 158 -5.32 -24.26 -30.55
CA ALA A 158 -5.97 -24.94 -31.66
C ALA A 158 -5.30 -26.28 -31.99
N SER A 159 -3.96 -26.31 -32.01
CA SER A 159 -3.18 -27.54 -32.22
C SER A 159 -3.39 -28.57 -31.10
N ALA A 160 -3.60 -28.12 -29.86
CA ALA A 160 -3.91 -29.01 -28.74
C ALA A 160 -5.35 -29.57 -28.79
N LEU A 161 -6.27 -28.87 -29.45
CA LEU A 161 -7.66 -29.29 -29.59
C LEU A 161 -7.86 -30.28 -30.76
N GLU A 162 -7.08 -30.16 -31.84
CA GLU A 162 -7.09 -31.10 -32.98
C GLU A 162 -6.52 -32.49 -32.63
N GLY A 163 -5.76 -32.61 -31.55
CA GLY A 163 -5.26 -33.89 -31.04
C GLY A 163 -6.23 -34.67 -30.14
N LEU A 164 -7.41 -34.11 -29.82
CA LEU A 164 -8.39 -34.78 -28.96
C LEU A 164 -9.28 -35.72 -29.77
N ASP A 165 -8.89 -36.99 -29.81
CA ASP A 165 -9.63 -38.07 -30.45
C ASP A 165 -11.02 -38.25 -29.79
N THR A 166 -12.08 -37.98 -30.55
CA THR A 166 -13.49 -38.08 -30.15
C THR A 166 -13.97 -39.50 -29.82
N GLN A 167 -13.10 -40.51 -29.88
CA GLN A 167 -13.46 -41.90 -29.61
C GLN A 167 -13.51 -42.28 -28.12
N THR A 168 -13.23 -41.36 -27.18
CA THR A 168 -13.28 -41.65 -25.72
C THR A 168 -14.52 -41.13 -24.98
N LEU A 169 -15.52 -40.56 -25.68
CA LEU A 169 -16.78 -40.07 -25.08
C LEU A 169 -18.01 -40.93 -25.42
N GLY A 170 -17.81 -42.15 -25.92
CA GLY A 170 -18.86 -43.07 -26.36
C GLY A 170 -19.41 -44.05 -25.31
N GLU A 171 -18.84 -44.14 -24.11
CA GLU A 171 -19.32 -45.09 -23.09
C GLU A 171 -19.44 -44.45 -21.70
N LYS A 172 -20.59 -43.83 -21.46
CA LYS A 172 -21.41 -43.95 -20.23
C LYS A 172 -22.54 -42.92 -20.26
N ILE A 173 -23.50 -43.14 -21.15
CA ILE A 173 -24.87 -42.64 -20.95
C ILE A 173 -25.71 -43.86 -20.63
N GLY A 174 -25.89 -44.08 -19.33
CA GLY A 174 -26.72 -45.14 -18.77
C GLY A 174 -27.14 -44.74 -17.38
N ASP A 175 -28.42 -44.36 -17.27
CA ASP A 175 -29.24 -44.40 -16.06
C ASP A 175 -28.90 -43.47 -14.90
N GLN A 176 -29.69 -42.39 -14.74
CA GLN A 176 -30.78 -42.39 -13.76
C GLN A 176 -31.50 -41.03 -13.73
N THR A 177 -32.79 -41.10 -14.05
CA THR A 177 -33.84 -40.14 -13.69
C THR A 177 -33.94 -39.96 -12.18
N THR A 178 -34.12 -38.71 -11.70
CA THR A 178 -35.23 -38.32 -10.80
C THR A 178 -35.23 -36.81 -10.50
N SER A 179 -36.28 -36.17 -11.01
CA SER A 179 -37.06 -35.07 -10.41
C SER A 179 -36.60 -34.41 -9.09
N ALA A 180 -36.53 -33.08 -9.07
CA ALA A 180 -37.34 -32.26 -8.14
C ALA A 180 -37.32 -30.75 -8.47
N LYS A 181 -38.54 -30.21 -8.60
CA LYS A 181 -38.93 -28.78 -8.55
C LYS A 181 -38.16 -27.99 -7.49
N THR A 182 -37.73 -26.77 -7.84
CA THR A 182 -37.59 -25.69 -6.85
C THR A 182 -38.36 -24.46 -7.30
N THR A 183 -39.28 -24.05 -6.43
CA THR A 183 -40.27 -23.00 -6.58
C THR A 183 -39.69 -21.61 -6.38
N THR A 184 -40.18 -20.68 -7.19
CA THR A 184 -40.00 -19.24 -7.09
C THR A 184 -40.64 -18.70 -5.79
N ARG A 185 -39.89 -17.88 -5.04
CA ARG A 185 -40.45 -17.02 -3.97
C ARG A 185 -40.06 -15.56 -4.18
N LYS A 186 -41.10 -14.73 -4.31
CA LYS A 186 -41.09 -13.26 -4.43
C LYS A 186 -40.66 -12.57 -3.12
N PRO A 187 -40.18 -11.31 -3.20
CA PRO A 187 -39.62 -10.56 -2.06
C PRO A 187 -40.70 -9.98 -1.13
N ARG A 188 -40.38 -9.93 0.17
CA ARG A 188 -41.24 -9.32 1.21
C ARG A 188 -40.76 -7.91 1.53
N MET A 189 -41.58 -6.92 1.19
CA MET A 189 -41.51 -5.53 1.68
C MET A 189 -41.59 -5.48 3.22
N ILE A 190 -40.72 -4.68 3.85
CA ILE A 190 -40.93 -4.18 5.21
C ILE A 190 -40.94 -2.65 5.15
N LYS A 191 -41.99 -2.09 5.77
CA LYS A 191 -42.39 -0.69 5.78
C LYS A 191 -41.42 0.19 6.57
N SER A 192 -41.29 1.42 6.08
CA SER A 192 -40.69 2.57 6.76
C SER A 192 -41.46 2.96 8.02
N THR A 193 -40.75 3.19 9.12
CA THR A 193 -41.25 3.92 10.30
C THR A 193 -40.52 5.25 10.42
N LYS A 194 -41.34 6.32 10.45
CA LYS A 194 -40.99 7.73 10.63
C LYS A 194 -40.31 7.94 11.98
N ALA A 195 -39.16 8.63 12.00
CA ALA A 195 -38.58 9.22 13.20
C ALA A 195 -39.01 10.70 13.29
N THR A 196 -39.67 11.06 14.38
CA THR A 196 -40.12 12.42 14.69
C THR A 196 -39.05 13.14 15.51
N SER A 197 -38.79 14.39 15.13
CA SER A 197 -37.90 15.34 15.77
C SER A 197 -38.35 15.75 17.18
N THR A 198 -37.40 15.92 18.10
CA THR A 198 -37.52 16.93 19.17
C THR A 198 -36.17 17.56 19.46
N LYS A 199 -36.18 18.89 19.33
CA LYS A 199 -35.13 19.86 19.61
C LYS A 199 -35.23 20.23 21.09
N ALA A 200 -34.13 20.29 21.83
CA ALA A 200 -34.10 20.93 23.14
C ALA A 200 -32.76 21.63 23.38
N THR A 201 -32.88 22.85 23.89
CA THR A 201 -31.92 23.94 23.99
C THR A 201 -31.16 23.96 25.33
N ALA A 202 -29.88 24.34 25.26
CA ALA A 202 -29.05 25.13 26.18
C ALA A 202 -29.34 25.19 27.71
N LYS A 203 -28.27 25.04 28.53
CA LYS A 203 -27.88 26.09 29.50
C LYS A 203 -26.44 25.95 30.01
N LYS A 204 -25.72 27.06 29.94
CA LYS A 204 -24.49 27.38 30.70
C LYS A 204 -24.78 27.46 32.21
N LYS A 205 -23.81 27.08 33.03
CA LYS A 205 -23.39 27.80 34.23
C LYS A 205 -21.87 27.72 34.32
#